data_AF-A0A1B8FPD2-F1
#
_entry.id   AF-A0A1B8FPD2-F1
#
_cell.length_a   1.000
_cell.length_b   1.000
_cell.length_c   1.000
_cell.angle_alpha   90.00
_cell.angle_beta   90.00
_cell.angle_gamma   90.00
#
_symmetry.space_group_name_H-M   'P 1'
#
loop_
_entity.id
_entity.type
_entity.pdbx_description
1 polymer ?
#
loop_
_entity_poly.entity_id
_entity_poly.type
_entity_poly.pdbx_seq_one_letter_code
_entity_poly.pdbx_strand_id
1 'polypeptide(L)'
;MINFLDLERTELLSLLAQECKWKQATTGDEAGDQKTMIAKMARFPWEIQYIETETRIYQLLQPLQITPTFLGHIHEAGRVIGFLLEKVEGRSANIGDLEICKAALQRLHDLRNLHGDCNRYNFIVEADDKVTLIDFDNAKVDADAEMMEKEMDSLQEQLREETGRGDGFIQVDSEDESADV
;
A
#
# COMPACT_ATOMS: atom_id res chain seq x y z
N MET A 1 -7.05 6.22 16.76
CA MET A 1 -5.62 6.54 17.00
C MET A 1 -4.97 5.28 17.50
N ILE A 2 -3.88 4.85 16.86
CA ILE A 2 -3.17 3.60 17.13
C ILE A 2 -1.79 3.95 17.66
N ASN A 3 -1.43 3.44 18.84
CA ASN A 3 -0.10 3.70 19.40
C ASN A 3 0.93 2.84 18.68
N PHE A 4 2.00 3.44 18.19
CA PHE A 4 3.10 2.74 17.52
C PHE A 4 3.67 1.62 18.40
N LEU A 5 3.71 1.82 19.71
CA LEU A 5 4.23 0.82 20.64
C LEU A 5 3.37 -0.45 20.72
N ASP A 6 2.13 -0.43 20.25
CA ASP A 6 1.24 -1.59 20.20
C ASP A 6 1.43 -2.43 18.93
N LEU A 7 2.29 -1.99 18.01
CA LEU A 7 2.57 -2.67 16.74
C LEU A 7 3.91 -3.39 16.79
N GLU A 8 3.92 -4.63 16.29
CA GLU A 8 5.12 -5.44 16.07
C GLU A 8 5.39 -5.55 14.58
N ARG A 9 6.56 -5.09 14.13
CA ARG A 9 6.98 -5.22 12.74
C ARG A 9 7.31 -6.68 12.44
N THR A 10 6.70 -7.24 11.41
CA THR A 10 6.98 -8.59 10.91
C THR A 10 7.91 -8.56 9.71
N GLU A 11 7.75 -7.59 8.82
CA GLU A 11 8.54 -7.46 7.58
C GLU A 11 8.71 -5.99 7.20
N LEU A 12 9.85 -5.63 6.62
CA LEU A 12 10.08 -4.31 6.03
C LEU A 12 9.82 -4.40 4.52
N LEU A 13 8.83 -3.65 4.01
CA LEU A 13 8.43 -3.72 2.61
C LEU A 13 9.09 -2.62 1.78
N SER A 14 9.21 -1.42 2.35
CA SER A 14 9.89 -0.29 1.74
C SER A 14 10.46 0.65 2.82
N LEU A 15 11.00 1.80 2.40
CA LEU A 15 11.50 2.81 3.34
C LEU A 15 10.40 3.38 4.25
N LEU A 16 9.15 3.43 3.79
CA LEU A 16 8.02 3.98 4.53
C LEU A 16 6.97 2.93 4.90
N ALA A 17 6.99 1.76 4.26
CA ALA A 17 5.99 0.71 4.46
C ALA A 17 6.60 -0.51 5.15
N GLN A 18 5.86 -1.07 6.11
CA GLN A 18 6.20 -2.31 6.78
C GLN A 18 4.95 -3.15 7.04
N GLU A 19 5.11 -4.46 7.04
CA GLU A 19 4.10 -5.35 7.58
C GLU A 19 4.19 -5.36 9.10
N CYS A 20 3.05 -5.36 9.77
CA CYS A 20 2.97 -5.49 11.22
C CYS A 20 1.78 -6.30 11.69
N LYS A 21 1.86 -6.72 12.96
CA LYS A 21 0.79 -7.32 13.74
C LYS A 21 0.61 -6.53 15.04
N TRP A 22 -0.49 -6.75 15.74
CA TRP A 22 -0.61 -6.23 17.10
C TRP A 22 0.38 -6.95 18.02
N LYS A 23 1.05 -6.25 18.93
CA LYS A 23 1.75 -6.92 20.03
C LYS A 23 0.71 -7.64 20.88
N GLN A 24 0.86 -8.94 21.09
CA GLN A 24 -0.02 -9.66 21.99
C GLN A 24 0.05 -9.01 23.37
N ALA A 25 -1.11 -8.68 23.94
CA ALA A 25 -1.19 -8.44 25.38
C ALA A 25 -0.74 -9.74 26.07
N THR A 26 -0.06 -9.61 27.20
CA THR A 26 0.56 -10.72 27.97
C THR A 26 -0.47 -11.65 28.64
N THR A 27 -1.63 -11.85 28.04
CA THR A 27 -2.78 -12.55 28.59
C THR A 27 -3.33 -13.52 27.56
N GLY A 28 -2.77 -14.74 27.56
CA GLY A 28 -3.50 -16.01 27.54
C GLY A 28 -4.53 -16.33 26.45
N ASP A 29 -4.73 -15.50 25.42
CA ASP A 29 -5.66 -15.80 24.35
C ASP A 29 -4.95 -16.53 23.21
N GLU A 30 -5.53 -17.66 22.86
CA GLU A 30 -5.03 -18.68 21.95
C GLU A 30 -4.54 -18.10 20.63
N ALA A 31 -3.51 -18.75 20.05
CA ALA A 31 -2.89 -18.45 18.77
C ALA A 31 -3.90 -18.56 17.60
N GLY A 32 -4.82 -17.61 17.52
CA GLY A 32 -5.53 -17.26 16.30
C GLY A 32 -4.54 -16.57 15.36
N ASP A 33 -4.61 -16.92 14.08
CA ASP A 33 -3.78 -16.32 13.04
C ASP A 33 -3.96 -14.80 13.06
N GLN A 34 -2.97 -14.11 13.62
CA GLN A 34 -3.12 -12.70 13.95
C GLN A 34 -3.06 -11.89 12.66
N LYS A 35 -4.16 -11.19 12.35
CA LYS A 35 -4.31 -10.41 11.11
C LYS A 35 -3.11 -9.47 10.93
N THR A 36 -2.38 -9.68 9.84
CA THR A 36 -1.32 -8.80 9.35
C THR A 36 -1.92 -7.52 8.77
N MET A 37 -1.18 -6.44 8.91
CA MET A 37 -1.56 -5.09 8.50
C MET A 37 -0.36 -4.40 7.88
N ILE A 38 -0.61 -3.35 7.10
CA ILE A 38 0.45 -2.55 6.49
C ILE A 38 0.51 -1.20 7.21
N ALA A 39 1.64 -0.91 7.84
CA ALA A 39 1.92 0.38 8.43
C ALA A 39 2.76 1.22 7.47
N LYS A 40 2.25 2.42 7.12
CA LYS A 40 3.01 3.44 6.40
C LYS A 40 3.33 4.61 7.32
N MET A 41 4.62 4.88 7.55
CA MET A 41 5.08 5.83 8.56
C MET A 41 6.25 6.67 8.07
N ALA A 42 6.25 7.94 8.45
CA ALA A 42 7.38 8.84 8.28
C ALA A 42 8.46 8.53 9.32
N ARG A 43 9.70 8.37 8.87
CA ARG A 43 10.89 8.23 9.73
C ARG A 43 11.46 9.60 10.08
N PHE A 44 11.27 10.56 9.18
CA PHE A 44 11.76 11.92 9.32
C PHE A 44 10.66 12.96 9.14
N PRO A 45 10.80 14.17 9.75
CA PRO A 45 9.79 15.20 9.66
C PRO A 45 9.40 15.62 8.23
N TRP A 46 10.35 15.60 7.28
CA TRP A 46 10.07 15.97 5.89
C TRP A 46 9.25 14.91 5.13
N GLU A 47 9.18 13.67 5.62
CA GLU A 47 8.40 12.60 5.00
C GLU A 47 6.91 12.67 5.38
N ILE A 48 6.56 13.43 6.42
CA ILE A 48 5.18 13.55 6.92
C ILE A 48 4.24 14.09 5.84
N GLN A 49 4.70 15.00 4.99
CA GLN A 49 3.87 15.54 3.91
C GLN A 49 3.44 14.47 2.90
N TYR A 50 4.28 13.46 2.65
CA TYR A 50 3.96 12.35 1.76
C TYR A 50 2.92 11.44 2.40
N ILE A 51 3.13 11.08 3.67
CA ILE A 51 2.17 10.30 4.47
C ILE A 51 0.81 10.98 4.56
N GLU A 52 0.76 12.29 4.79
CA GLU A 52 -0.50 13.04 4.86
C GLU A 52 -1.24 13.06 3.52
N THR A 53 -0.50 13.21 2.42
CA THR A 53 -1.07 13.24 1.07
C THR A 53 -1.71 11.90 0.76
N GLU A 54 -0.97 10.81 0.96
CA GLU A 54 -1.48 9.46 0.72
C GLU A 54 -2.65 9.11 1.64
N THR A 55 -2.58 9.50 2.92
CA THR A 55 -3.68 9.31 3.88
C THR A 55 -4.98 9.94 3.40
N ARG A 56 -4.92 11.16 2.83
CA ARG A 56 -6.11 11.85 2.30
C ARG A 56 -6.71 11.10 1.11
N ILE A 57 -5.88 10.53 0.25
CA ILE A 57 -6.34 9.72 -0.88
C ILE A 57 -7.07 8.47 -0.37
N TYR A 58 -6.49 7.71 0.56
CA TYR A 58 -7.17 6.55 1.13
C TYR A 58 -8.51 6.89 1.77
N GLN A 59 -8.59 7.98 2.53
CA GLN A 59 -9.85 8.43 3.14
C GLN A 59 -10.90 8.84 2.10
N LEU A 60 -10.48 9.50 1.01
CA LEU A 60 -11.35 9.90 -0.10
C LEU A 60 -11.91 8.67 -0.84
N LEU A 61 -11.07 7.66 -1.06
CA LEU A 61 -11.40 6.50 -1.89
C LEU A 61 -12.07 5.36 -1.13
N GLN A 62 -12.08 5.40 0.21
CA GLN A 62 -12.65 4.34 1.05
C GLN A 62 -14.08 3.92 0.66
N PRO A 63 -15.02 4.82 0.27
CA PRO A 63 -16.36 4.42 -0.17
C PRO A 63 -16.39 3.63 -1.48
N LEU A 64 -15.34 3.73 -2.32
CA LEU A 64 -15.26 3.01 -3.59
C LEU A 64 -14.90 1.53 -3.40
N GLN A 65 -14.35 1.12 -2.26
CA GLN A 65 -13.92 -0.28 -2.05
C GLN A 65 -12.93 -0.78 -3.12
N ILE A 66 -12.13 0.13 -3.69
CA ILE A 66 -11.02 -0.18 -4.62
C ILE A 66 -9.66 -0.01 -3.95
N THR A 67 -9.62 0.23 -2.65
CA THR A 67 -8.40 0.42 -1.85
C THR A 67 -8.47 -0.49 -0.62
N PRO A 68 -7.34 -0.80 0.04
CA PRO A 68 -7.35 -1.38 1.36
C PRO A 68 -8.16 -0.52 2.33
N THR A 69 -8.78 -1.19 3.30
CA THR A 69 -9.45 -0.53 4.42
C THR A 69 -8.45 0.27 5.25
N PHE A 70 -8.72 1.57 5.39
CA PHE A 70 -8.02 2.43 6.33
C PHE A 70 -8.41 2.09 7.77
N LEU A 71 -7.45 1.64 8.57
CA LEU A 71 -7.68 1.19 9.95
C LEU A 71 -7.48 2.32 10.97
N GLY A 72 -6.63 3.30 10.67
CA GLY A 72 -6.44 4.46 11.52
C GLY A 72 -5.05 5.09 11.44
N HIS A 73 -4.92 6.26 12.05
CA HIS A 73 -3.63 6.94 12.19
C HIS A 73 -2.78 6.30 13.28
N ILE A 74 -1.48 6.17 12.99
CA ILE A 74 -0.44 5.73 13.92
C ILE A 74 0.17 6.97 14.59
N HIS A 75 0.34 6.91 15.91
CA HIS A 75 1.00 7.96 16.67
C HIS A 75 2.12 7.44 17.57
N GLU A 76 3.09 8.31 17.82
CA GLU A 76 4.14 8.15 18.82
C GLU A 76 4.16 9.40 19.71
N ALA A 77 4.07 9.23 21.03
CA ALA A 77 4.03 10.33 22.00
C ALA A 77 3.02 11.46 21.67
N GLY A 78 1.87 11.10 21.08
CA GLY A 78 0.79 12.02 20.69
C GLY A 78 0.96 12.69 19.32
N ARG A 79 2.10 12.51 18.64
CA ARG A 79 2.31 12.97 17.26
C ARG A 79 1.86 11.90 16.27
N VAL A 80 1.06 12.28 15.27
CA VAL A 80 0.76 11.39 14.13
C VAL A 80 2.04 11.20 13.31
N ILE A 81 2.47 9.96 13.16
CA ILE A 81 3.67 9.59 12.40
C ILE A 81 3.35 8.75 11.16
N GLY A 82 2.10 8.31 11.00
CA GLY A 82 1.72 7.38 9.94
C GLY A 82 0.26 6.98 9.97
N PHE A 83 -0.04 5.94 9.21
CA PHE A 83 -1.35 5.30 9.18
C PHE A 83 -1.23 3.80 8.95
N LEU A 84 -2.31 3.10 9.25
CA LEU A 84 -2.42 1.66 9.18
C LEU A 84 -3.51 1.28 8.18
N LEU A 85 -3.20 0.33 7.31
CA LEU A 85 -4.10 -0.28 6.35
C LEU A 85 -4.28 -1.77 6.67
N GLU A 86 -5.38 -2.34 6.22
CA GLU A 86 -5.44 -3.80 6.13
C GLU A 86 -4.41 -4.33 5.13
N LYS A 87 -3.86 -5.51 5.40
CA LYS A 87 -3.16 -6.27 4.37
C LYS A 87 -4.20 -6.90 3.45
N VAL A 88 -4.03 -6.70 2.15
CA VAL A 88 -4.86 -7.31 1.12
C VAL A 88 -4.17 -8.59 0.66
N GLU A 89 -4.87 -9.71 0.74
CA GLU A 89 -4.39 -11.00 0.26
C GLU A 89 -4.76 -11.16 -1.21
N GLY A 90 -3.78 -11.50 -2.04
CA GLY A 90 -3.97 -11.63 -3.47
C GLY A 90 -2.65 -11.72 -4.20
N ARG A 91 -2.73 -11.73 -5.53
CA ARG A 91 -1.54 -11.68 -6.39
C ARG A 91 -1.46 -10.32 -7.07
N SER A 92 -0.25 -9.88 -7.43
CA SER A 92 -0.11 -8.75 -8.34
C SER A 92 -0.81 -9.02 -9.67
N ALA A 93 -1.34 -7.97 -10.27
CA ALA A 93 -1.98 -8.05 -11.57
C ALA A 93 -0.98 -8.48 -12.65
N ASN A 94 -1.53 -9.04 -13.72
CA ASN A 94 -0.85 -9.32 -14.97
C ASN A 94 -1.72 -8.85 -16.13
N ILE A 95 -1.20 -8.97 -17.35
CA ILE A 95 -1.90 -8.54 -18.55
C ILE A 95 -3.27 -9.20 -18.78
N GLY A 96 -3.49 -10.41 -18.27
CA GLY A 96 -4.78 -11.10 -18.32
C GLY A 96 -5.87 -10.40 -17.49
N ASP A 97 -5.48 -9.57 -16.52
CA ASP A 97 -6.37 -8.83 -15.63
C ASP A 97 -6.72 -7.43 -16.15
N LEU A 98 -6.33 -7.11 -17.39
CA LEU A 98 -6.44 -5.76 -17.94
C LEU A 98 -7.84 -5.16 -17.75
N GLU A 99 -8.89 -5.92 -18.04
CA GLU A 99 -10.27 -5.40 -18.01
C GLU A 99 -10.74 -5.11 -16.57
N ILE A 100 -10.41 -5.96 -15.60
CA ILE A 100 -10.75 -5.71 -14.19
C ILE A 100 -9.91 -4.57 -13.61
N CYS A 101 -8.65 -4.43 -14.03
CA CYS A 101 -7.77 -3.33 -13.63
C CYS A 101 -8.27 -1.99 -14.22
N LYS A 102 -8.68 -1.97 -15.49
CA LYS A 102 -9.31 -0.80 -16.11
C LYS A 102 -10.58 -0.40 -15.37
N ALA A 103 -11.42 -1.37 -14.97
CA ALA A 103 -12.63 -1.07 -14.23
C ALA A 103 -12.34 -0.41 -12.87
N ALA A 104 -11.34 -0.90 -12.13
CA ALA A 104 -10.92 -0.29 -10.87
C ALA A 104 -10.32 1.11 -11.07
N LEU A 105 -9.46 1.27 -12.07
CA LEU A 105 -8.84 2.56 -12.41
C LEU A 105 -9.91 3.58 -12.88
N GLN A 106 -10.90 3.14 -13.64
CA GLN A 106 -12.00 4.00 -14.07
C GLN A 106 -12.77 4.56 -12.88
N ARG A 107 -13.03 3.75 -11.84
CA ARG A 107 -13.69 4.22 -10.61
C ARG A 107 -12.88 5.30 -9.88
N LEU A 108 -11.55 5.25 -9.98
CA LEU A 108 -10.67 6.31 -9.49
C LEU A 108 -10.82 7.60 -10.32
N HIS A 109 -10.82 7.45 -11.65
CA HIS A 109 -10.96 8.56 -12.62
C HIS A 109 -12.33 9.24 -12.56
N ASP A 110 -13.40 8.50 -12.21
CA ASP A 110 -14.74 9.06 -12.03
C ASP A 110 -14.79 10.13 -10.93
N LEU A 111 -13.85 10.08 -9.98
CA LEU A 111 -13.66 11.09 -8.93
C LEU A 111 -12.59 12.13 -9.30
N ARG A 112 -12.09 12.13 -10.54
CA ARG A 112 -11.00 12.98 -11.04
C ARG A 112 -9.69 12.82 -10.28
N ASN A 113 -9.39 11.60 -9.85
CA ASN A 113 -8.11 11.26 -9.23
C ASN A 113 -7.26 10.44 -10.19
N LEU A 114 -5.94 10.64 -10.18
CA LEU A 114 -4.96 9.76 -10.82
C LEU A 114 -4.26 8.94 -9.77
N HIS A 115 -3.82 7.74 -10.15
CA HIS A 115 -2.93 6.94 -9.31
C HIS A 115 -1.49 7.45 -9.39
N GLY A 116 -1.05 7.84 -10.59
CA GLY A 116 0.28 8.36 -10.89
C GLY A 116 1.40 7.31 -10.98
N ASP A 117 1.11 6.05 -10.64
CA ASP A 117 2.05 4.92 -10.74
C ASP A 117 1.30 3.60 -10.93
N CYS A 118 0.72 3.40 -12.11
CA CYS A 118 -0.11 2.25 -12.43
C CYS A 118 0.70 0.96 -12.71
N ASN A 119 1.87 0.78 -12.09
CA ASN A 119 2.65 -0.44 -12.24
C ASN A 119 1.87 -1.67 -11.75
N ARG A 120 2.18 -2.86 -12.29
CA ARG A 120 1.44 -4.10 -11.99
C ARG A 120 1.41 -4.51 -10.51
N TYR A 121 2.40 -4.10 -9.72
CA TYR A 121 2.50 -4.45 -8.31
C TYR A 121 1.53 -3.64 -7.44
N ASN A 122 1.11 -2.47 -7.93
CA ASN A 122 0.13 -1.61 -7.28
C ASN A 122 -1.33 -2.04 -7.49
N PHE A 123 -1.56 -3.11 -8.26
CA PHE A 123 -2.86 -3.73 -8.47
C PHE A 123 -2.86 -5.13 -7.85
N ILE A 124 -3.62 -5.31 -6.76
CA ILE A 124 -3.78 -6.61 -6.11
C ILE A 124 -5.09 -7.23 -6.59
N VAL A 125 -4.99 -8.40 -7.21
CA VAL A 125 -6.14 -9.20 -7.64
C VAL A 125 -6.44 -10.23 -6.56
N GLU A 126 -7.59 -10.05 -5.91
CA GLU A 126 -8.13 -10.92 -4.87
C GLU A 126 -8.79 -12.18 -5.48
N ALA A 127 -9.16 -13.15 -4.64
CA ALA A 127 -9.66 -14.45 -5.08
C ALA A 127 -11.03 -14.40 -5.81
N ASP A 128 -11.77 -13.29 -5.70
CA ASP A 128 -13.06 -13.03 -6.31
C ASP A 128 -12.98 -12.08 -7.52
N ASP A 129 -11.79 -11.94 -8.12
CA ASP A 129 -11.46 -11.01 -9.21
C ASP A 129 -11.68 -9.52 -8.83
N LYS A 130 -11.82 -9.22 -7.53
CA LYS A 130 -11.78 -7.85 -7.03
C LYS A 130 -10.35 -7.32 -7.15
N VAL A 131 -10.25 -6.10 -7.67
CA VAL A 131 -8.99 -5.37 -7.79
C VAL A 131 -8.92 -4.32 -6.70
N THR A 132 -7.84 -4.37 -5.93
CA THR A 132 -7.50 -3.38 -4.92
C THR A 132 -6.22 -2.65 -5.30
N LEU A 133 -6.32 -1.34 -5.43
CA LEU A 133 -5.23 -0.41 -5.73
C LEU A 133 -4.48 -0.04 -4.44
N ILE A 134 -3.15 -0.06 -4.50
CA ILE A 134 -2.27 0.30 -3.39
C ILE A 134 -1.22 1.31 -3.84
N ASP A 135 -0.58 1.98 -2.87
CA ASP A 135 0.53 2.90 -3.09
C ASP A 135 0.17 4.18 -3.86
N PHE A 136 -0.50 5.10 -3.17
CA PHE A 136 -0.98 6.36 -3.76
C PHE A 136 0.01 7.52 -3.59
N ASP A 137 1.29 7.24 -3.42
CA ASP A 137 2.33 8.27 -3.20
C ASP A 137 2.42 9.28 -4.36
N ASN A 138 2.13 8.83 -5.59
CA ASN A 138 2.14 9.67 -6.80
C ASN A 138 0.76 10.17 -7.22
N ALA A 139 -0.26 9.94 -6.39
CA ALA A 139 -1.64 10.26 -6.73
C ALA A 139 -1.85 11.77 -6.87
N LYS A 140 -2.77 12.14 -7.77
CA LYS A 140 -3.14 13.54 -8.00
C LYS A 140 -4.64 13.69 -7.96
N VAL A 141 -5.11 14.66 -7.18
CA VAL A 141 -6.50 15.09 -7.15
C VAL A 141 -6.75 16.13 -8.24
N ASP A 142 -8.02 16.33 -8.61
CA ASP A 142 -8.48 17.33 -9.59
C ASP A 142 -7.82 17.19 -10.97
N ALA A 143 -7.53 15.95 -11.38
CA ALA A 143 -6.96 15.65 -12.68
C ALA A 143 -7.89 16.07 -13.83
N ASP A 144 -7.28 16.42 -14.97
CA ASP A 144 -8.00 16.67 -16.22
C ASP A 144 -8.21 15.38 -17.01
N ALA A 145 -9.09 15.44 -18.01
CA ALA A 145 -9.44 14.29 -18.83
C ALA A 145 -8.26 13.75 -19.64
N GLU A 146 -7.34 14.62 -20.07
CA GLU A 146 -6.17 14.22 -20.87
C GLU A 146 -5.19 13.40 -20.02
N MET A 147 -4.98 13.78 -18.77
CA MET A 147 -4.13 13.00 -17.86
C MET A 147 -4.74 11.63 -17.54
N MET A 148 -6.06 11.57 -17.31
CA MET A 148 -6.76 10.31 -17.02
C MET A 148 -6.76 9.37 -18.23
N GLU A 149 -6.99 9.90 -19.44
CA GLU A 149 -6.90 9.13 -20.68
C GLU A 149 -5.49 8.56 -20.89
N LYS A 150 -4.45 9.38 -20.68
CA LYS A 150 -3.06 8.90 -20.75
C LYS A 150 -2.74 7.81 -19.74
N GLU A 151 -3.23 7.94 -18.50
CA GLU A 151 -3.02 6.90 -17.49
C GLU A 151 -3.72 5.60 -17.90
N MET A 152 -4.96 5.68 -18.36
CA MET A 152 -5.74 4.54 -18.85
C MET A 152 -5.10 3.85 -20.06
N ASP A 153 -4.60 4.61 -21.03
CA ASP A 153 -3.93 4.09 -22.23
C ASP A 153 -2.61 3.40 -21.91
N SER A 154 -1.89 3.89 -20.89
CA SER A 154 -0.61 3.33 -20.45
C SER A 154 -0.74 2.01 -19.69
N LEU A 155 -1.92 1.73 -19.11
CA LEU A 155 -2.14 0.60 -18.19
C LEU A 155 -1.77 -0.75 -18.82
N GLN A 156 -2.05 -0.94 -20.12
CA GLN A 156 -1.73 -2.21 -20.79
C GLN A 156 -0.22 -2.49 -20.81
N GLU A 157 0.60 -1.47 -20.99
CA GLU A 157 2.06 -1.60 -20.99
C GLU A 157 2.58 -1.81 -19.57
N GLN A 158 2.05 -1.06 -18.60
CA GLN A 158 2.39 -1.19 -17.19
C GLN A 158 2.12 -2.59 -16.62
N LEU A 159 1.03 -3.25 -17.05
CA LEU A 159 0.72 -4.63 -16.67
C LEU A 159 1.61 -5.70 -17.34
N ARG A 160 2.29 -5.35 -18.43
CA ARG A 160 3.25 -6.22 -19.12
C ARG A 160 4.69 -6.03 -18.64
N GLU A 161 4.95 -4.97 -17.88
CA GLU A 161 6.30 -4.65 -17.46
C GLU A 161 6.79 -5.69 -16.43
N GLU A 162 7.83 -6.44 -16.81
CA GLU A 162 8.48 -7.46 -15.98
C GLU A 162 9.91 -7.07 -15.59
N THR A 163 10.31 -5.83 -15.88
CA THR A 163 11.68 -5.32 -15.70
C THR A 163 12.07 -5.09 -14.24
N GLY A 164 11.17 -5.36 -13.28
CA GLY A 164 11.37 -5.14 -11.85
C GLY A 164 11.23 -3.68 -11.41
N ARG A 165 10.80 -2.77 -12.30
CA ARG A 165 10.49 -1.38 -11.91
C ARG A 165 9.22 -1.39 -11.05
N GLY A 166 9.37 -1.05 -9.76
CA GLY A 166 8.30 -1.17 -8.75
C GLY A 166 8.47 -2.36 -7.81
N ASP A 167 9.44 -3.25 -8.05
CA ASP A 167 9.80 -4.37 -7.17
C ASP A 167 10.66 -3.90 -5.98
N GLY A 168 10.36 -2.72 -5.43
CA GLY A 168 11.16 -1.95 -4.46
C GLY A 168 11.31 -2.58 -3.08
N PHE A 169 11.39 -3.90 -2.99
CA PHE A 169 11.73 -4.64 -1.79
C PHE A 169 13.25 -4.61 -1.61
N ILE A 170 13.69 -4.10 -0.47
CA ILE A 170 15.08 -4.25 -0.07
C ILE A 170 15.27 -5.74 0.21
N GLN A 171 15.92 -6.45 -0.71
CA GLN A 171 16.49 -7.76 -0.41
C GLN A 171 17.60 -7.50 0.60
N VAL A 172 17.28 -7.61 1.90
CA VAL A 172 18.31 -7.61 2.93
C VAL A 172 19.00 -8.95 2.77
N ASP A 173 20.09 -8.96 1.99
CA ASP A 173 21.04 -10.05 2.03
C ASP A 173 21.43 -10.24 3.49
N SER A 174 21.14 -11.42 4.03
CA SER A 174 21.69 -11.86 5.30
C SER A 174 23.19 -12.06 5.09
N GLU A 175 23.95 -10.98 5.15
CA GLU A 175 25.38 -11.02 5.44
C GLU A 175 25.54 -11.44 6.91
N ASP A 176 25.55 -12.75 7.17
CA ASP A 176 26.25 -13.25 8.34
C ASP A 176 27.70 -13.50 7.93
N GLU A 177 28.53 -12.48 8.20
CA GLU A 177 29.98 -12.61 8.28
C GLU A 177 30.36 -13.74 9.24
N SER A 178 31.26 -14.58 8.76
CA SER A 178 32.04 -15.57 9.50
C SER A 178 32.73 -14.96 10.73
N ALA A 179 32.75 -15.70 11.83
CA ALA A 179 33.81 -15.59 12.83
C ALA A 179 34.35 -16.99 13.16
N ASP A 180 35.62 -17.18 12.82
CA ASP A 180 36.50 -18.26 13.25
C ASP A 180 36.42 -18.53 14.76
N VAL A 181 36.41 -19.81 15.14
CA VAL A 181 37.27 -20.37 16.21
C VAL A 181 37.68 -21.80 15.84
#